data_AF-Q658Z1-F1
#
_entry.id   AF-Q658Z1-F1
#
_cell.length_a   1.000
_cell.length_b   1.000
_cell.length_c   1.000
_cell.angle_alpha   90.00
_cell.angle_beta   90.00
_cell.angle_gamma   90.00
#
_symmetry.space_group_name_H-M   'P 1'
#
loop_
_entity.id
_entity.type
_entity.pdbx_description
1 polymer ?
#
loop_
_entity_poly.entity_id
_entity_poly.type
_entity_poly.pdbx_seq_one_letter_code
_entity_poly.pdbx_strand_id
1 'polypeptide(L)'
;INVFKDPVADPNKRSKKGRLSLHRTPAGNFVTLEEGKGDLEEYGQDLLHTVFKNGKVTKSYSFDEIRKNAQLNIELEAAHH
;
A
#
# COMPACT_ATOMS: atom_id res chain seq x y z
N ILE A 1 4.95 -14.46 15.75
CA ILE A 1 3.75 -15.29 15.49
C ILE A 1 2.92 -14.54 14.46
N ASN A 2 2.76 -15.10 13.25
CA ASN A 2 1.99 -14.45 12.19
C ASN A 2 0.53 -14.90 12.26
N VAL A 3 -0.38 -13.97 12.50
CA VAL A 3 -1.83 -14.22 12.61
C VAL A 3 -2.47 -14.07 11.23
N PHE A 4 -3.24 -15.05 10.78
CA PHE A 4 -3.99 -14.99 9.52
C PHE A 4 -5.34 -15.71 9.65
N LYS A 5 -6.34 -15.28 8.86
CA LYS A 5 -7.65 -15.93 8.77
C LYS A 5 -7.65 -16.94 7.62
N ASP A 6 -8.09 -18.16 7.92
CA ASP A 6 -8.33 -19.23 6.95
C ASP A 6 -9.81 -19.67 7.06
N PRO A 7 -10.73 -19.01 6.32
CA PRO A 7 -12.15 -19.30 6.43
C PRO A 7 -12.52 -20.61 5.71
N VAL A 8 -13.26 -21.47 6.38
CA VAL A 8 -13.65 -22.82 5.88
C VAL A 8 -14.55 -22.76 4.64
N ALA A 9 -15.31 -21.67 4.47
CA ALA A 9 -16.36 -21.57 3.45
C ALA A 9 -15.89 -21.06 2.07
N ASP A 10 -14.74 -20.39 1.97
CA ASP A 10 -14.27 -19.81 0.71
C ASP A 10 -12.73 -19.68 0.71
N PRO A 11 -12.02 -20.55 -0.02
CA PRO A 11 -10.56 -20.53 -0.11
C PRO A 11 -9.99 -19.19 -0.62
N ASN A 12 -10.75 -18.42 -1.39
CA ASN A 12 -10.30 -17.13 -1.94
C ASN A 12 -10.30 -16.00 -0.90
N LYS A 13 -10.91 -16.22 0.28
CA LYS A 13 -10.92 -15.26 1.40
C LYS A 13 -9.79 -15.47 2.39
N ARG A 14 -8.84 -16.35 2.06
CA ARG A 14 -7.65 -16.56 2.87
C ARG A 14 -6.82 -15.28 2.91
N SER A 15 -6.51 -14.80 4.11
CA SER A 15 -5.70 -13.60 4.27
C SER A 15 -4.23 -13.88 3.95
N LYS A 16 -3.54 -12.90 3.34
CA LYS A 16 -2.08 -12.88 3.26
C LYS A 16 -1.49 -12.84 4.67
N LYS A 17 -0.35 -13.49 4.87
CA LYS A 17 0.26 -13.72 6.20
C LYS A 17 1.30 -12.65 6.52
N GLY A 18 1.38 -12.25 7.78
CA GLY A 18 2.44 -11.36 8.27
C GLY A 18 2.21 -9.88 7.95
N ARG A 19 3.28 -9.07 8.00
CA ARG A 19 3.22 -7.64 7.67
C ARG A 19 3.12 -7.47 6.16
N LEU A 20 2.26 -6.56 5.73
CA LEU A 20 2.05 -6.24 4.32
C LEU A 20 2.62 -4.86 3.97
N SER A 21 3.09 -4.73 2.74
CA SER A 21 3.46 -3.46 2.10
C SER A 21 2.59 -3.23 0.86
N LEU A 22 2.43 -1.96 0.47
CA LEU A 22 1.64 -1.56 -0.70
C LEU A 22 2.56 -0.96 -1.75
N HIS A 23 2.52 -1.47 -2.96
CA HIS A 23 3.42 -1.09 -4.04
C HIS A 23 2.65 -0.73 -5.29
N ARG A 24 3.28 0.05 -6.18
CA ARG A 24 2.74 0.38 -7.51
C ARG A 24 3.63 -0.25 -8.56
N THR A 25 3.04 -1.11 -9.39
CA THR A 25 3.77 -1.76 -10.49
C THR A 25 4.13 -0.75 -11.57
N PRO A 26 5.11 -1.05 -12.46
CA PRO A 26 5.41 -0.21 -13.62
C PRO A 26 4.19 0.03 -14.53
N ALA A 27 3.25 -0.92 -14.56
CA ALA A 27 1.98 -0.80 -15.29
C ALA A 27 0.92 0.07 -14.56
N GLY A 28 1.26 0.68 -13.42
CA GLY A 28 0.40 1.58 -12.67
C GLY A 28 -0.56 0.92 -11.68
N ASN A 29 -0.60 -0.42 -11.63
CA ASN A 29 -1.50 -1.19 -10.76
C ASN A 29 -0.98 -1.28 -9.31
N PHE A 30 -1.90 -1.37 -8.34
CA PHE A 30 -1.55 -1.56 -6.94
C PHE A 30 -1.44 -3.04 -6.58
N VAL A 31 -0.36 -3.41 -5.88
CA VAL A 31 -0.14 -4.76 -5.38
C VAL A 31 0.25 -4.74 -3.91
N THR A 32 -0.30 -5.68 -3.14
CA THR A 32 0.08 -5.91 -1.74
C THR A 32 1.05 -7.08 -1.63
N LEU A 33 2.20 -6.85 -1.00
CA LEU A 33 3.25 -7.85 -0.84
C LEU A 33 3.42 -8.19 0.65
N GLU A 34 3.77 -9.44 0.93
CA GLU A 34 4.15 -9.85 2.27
C GLU A 34 5.62 -9.45 2.53
N GLU A 35 5.94 -9.17 3.79
CA GLU A 35 7.30 -8.83 4.24
C GLU A 35 8.34 -9.83 3.72
N GLY A 36 9.39 -9.30 3.07
CA GLY A 36 10.48 -10.09 2.49
C GLY A 36 10.21 -10.67 1.10
N LYS A 37 9.04 -10.44 0.49
CA LYS A 37 8.71 -10.93 -0.86
C LYS A 37 8.71 -9.87 -1.95
N GLY A 38 8.92 -8.60 -1.61
CA GLY A 38 8.98 -7.50 -2.58
C GLY A 38 10.42 -7.10 -2.86
N ASP A 39 10.85 -7.23 -4.11
CA ASP A 39 12.06 -6.59 -4.61
C ASP A 39 11.78 -5.13 -4.97
N LEU A 40 12.67 -4.22 -4.54
CA LEU A 40 12.56 -2.79 -4.79
C LEU A 40 12.68 -2.48 -6.29
N GLU A 41 13.44 -3.27 -7.04
CA GLU A 41 13.59 -3.08 -8.49
C GLU A 41 12.31 -3.42 -9.26
N GLU A 42 11.56 -4.44 -8.81
CA GLU A 42 10.36 -4.92 -9.49
C GLU A 42 9.09 -4.15 -9.09
N TYR A 43 8.97 -3.81 -7.80
CA TYR A 43 7.72 -3.27 -7.23
C TYR A 43 7.84 -1.85 -6.71
N GLY A 44 9.03 -1.25 -6.71
CA GLY A 44 9.26 0.10 -6.20
C GLY A 44 9.07 0.23 -4.69
N GLN A 45 8.97 1.47 -4.21
CA GLN A 45 8.88 1.76 -2.77
C GLN A 45 7.51 1.39 -2.16
N ASP A 46 7.54 1.02 -0.88
CA ASP A 46 6.31 0.86 -0.07
C ASP A 46 5.62 2.22 0.13
N LEU A 47 4.34 2.26 -0.22
CA LEU A 47 3.47 3.43 -0.13
C LEU A 47 2.84 3.59 1.26
N LEU A 48 2.94 2.59 2.13
CA LEU A 48 2.41 2.69 3.49
C LEU A 48 3.32 3.53 4.38
N HIS A 49 2.81 4.66 4.86
CA HIS A 49 3.52 5.53 5.78
C HIS A 49 3.11 5.30 7.24
N THR A 50 4.10 5.23 8.14
CA THR A 50 3.83 5.21 9.58
C THR A 50 3.38 6.61 10.03
N VAL A 51 2.14 6.70 10.53
CA VAL A 51 1.55 7.96 11.04
C VAL A 51 1.55 8.04 12.58
N PHE A 52 1.73 6.89 13.25
CA PHE A 52 1.78 6.79 14.69
C PHE A 52 2.75 5.69 15.11
N LYS A 53 3.64 5.97 16.06
CA LYS A 53 4.62 5.02 16.57
C LYS A 53 4.88 5.26 18.04
N ASN A 54 4.77 4.20 18.86
CA ASN A 54 5.12 4.21 20.28
C ASN A 54 4.49 5.38 21.08
N GLY A 55 3.19 5.60 20.91
CA GLY A 55 2.47 6.66 21.63
C GLY A 55 2.60 8.06 21.02
N LYS A 56 3.32 8.22 19.90
CA LYS A 56 3.56 9.52 19.27
C LYS A 56 3.04 9.55 17.83
N VAL A 57 2.35 10.64 17.48
CA VAL A 57 1.99 10.95 16.10
C VAL A 57 3.27 11.37 15.36
N THR A 58 3.59 10.66 14.27
CA THR A 58 4.79 10.93 13.44
C THR A 58 4.47 11.78 12.23
N LYS A 59 3.20 11.82 11.80
CA LYS A 59 2.76 12.63 10.67
C LYS A 59 1.35 13.16 10.89
N SER A 60 1.21 14.47 10.83
CA SER A 60 -0.07 15.18 10.84
C SER A 60 -0.30 15.76 9.45
N TYR A 61 -1.54 15.71 8.96
CA TYR A 61 -1.91 16.29 7.67
C TYR A 61 -2.88 17.44 7.88
N SER A 62 -2.63 18.56 7.21
CA SER A 62 -3.61 19.64 7.12
C SER A 62 -4.66 19.36 6.05
N PHE A 63 -5.83 20.01 6.13
CA PHE A 63 -6.88 19.81 5.14
C PHE A 63 -6.45 20.23 3.72
N ASP A 64 -5.64 21.28 3.60
CA ASP A 64 -5.12 21.74 2.32
C ASP A 64 -4.08 20.78 1.72
N GLU A 65 -3.27 20.13 2.55
CA GLU A 65 -2.39 19.05 2.11
C GLU A 65 -3.20 17.86 1.57
N ILE A 66 -4.27 17.46 2.27
CA ILE A 66 -5.13 16.38 1.80
C ILE A 66 -5.78 16.74 0.46
N ARG A 67 -6.25 17.98 0.29
CA ARG A 67 -6.79 18.46 -1.00
C ARG A 67 -5.76 18.39 -2.12
N LYS A 68 -4.53 18.85 -1.86
CA LYS A 68 -3.43 18.76 -2.83
C LYS A 68 -3.10 17.32 -3.21
N ASN A 69 -3.07 16.41 -2.23
CA ASN A 69 -2.79 14.99 -2.47
C ASN A 69 -3.92 14.27 -3.22
N ALA A 70 -5.17 14.69 -2.97
CA ALA A 70 -6.35 14.14 -3.64
C ALA A 70 -6.58 14.74 -5.03
N GLN A 71 -5.88 15.83 -5.37
CA GLN A 71 -5.88 16.36 -6.72
C GLN A 71 -5.37 15.24 -7.65
N LEU A 72 -6.26 14.71 -8.48
CA LEU A 72 -5.89 13.71 -9.49
C LEU A 72 -4.84 14.33 -10.40
N ASN A 73 -3.59 13.85 -10.33
CA ASN A 73 -2.62 14.08 -11.38
C ASN A 73 -3.05 13.23 -12.58
N ILE A 74 -3.98 13.77 -13.37
CA ILE A 74 -4.48 13.21 -14.64
C ILE A 74 -3.31 12.99 -15.64
N GLU A 75 -2.15 13.61 -15.39
CA GLU A 75 -0.95 13.51 -16.22
C GLU A 75 -0.41 12.08 -16.40
N LEU A 76 -0.73 11.11 -15.53
CA LEU A 76 -0.27 9.72 -15.71
C LEU A 76 -1.20 8.83 -16.55
N GLU A 77 -2.45 9.23 -16.81
CA GLU A 77 -3.38 8.44 -17.65
C GLU A 77 -3.27 8.82 -19.14
N ALA A 78 -2.79 10.03 -19.46
CA ALA A 78 -2.67 10.51 -20.83
C ALA A 78 -1.41 10.02 -21.58
N ALA A 79 -0.44 9.41 -20.88
CA ALA A 79 0.80 8.92 -21.49
C ALA A 79 0.72 7.47 -22.01
N HIS A 80 -0.44 6.82 -21.89
CA HIS A 80 -0.66 5.42 -22.29
C HIS A 80 -1.87 5.22 -23.22
N HIS A 81 -2.12 6.18 -24.11
CA HIS A 81 -3.00 5.98 -25.28
C HIS A 81 -2.21 6.11 -26.59
#